data_AF-G8WWV4-F1
#
_entry.id   AF-G8WWV4-F1
#
_cell.length_a   1.000
_cell.length_b   1.000
_cell.length_c   1.000
_cell.angle_alpha   90.00
_cell.angle_beta   90.00
_cell.angle_gamma   90.00
#
_symmetry.space_group_name_H-M   'P 1'
#
loop_
_entity.id
_entity.type
_entity.pdbx_description
1 polymer ?
#
loop_
_entity_poly.entity_id
_entity_poly.type
_entity_poly.pdbx_seq_one_letter_code
_entity_poly.pdbx_strand_id
1 'polypeptide(L)'
;MFAGDDRVTRVFTLVPGSDFGIDALAAIERVGARTVPWEEACRRSYDLIVAASPKGELRLLRGRRVLLPHGAGFNKTVRGEGSDDSASGLDPAFLVRDGEVLAALYALAHPSQVDRLAAVSPRAAEHAVVVGDPTLERILASRSRREAYRAALGTGARKLIVMTSTWGPESLLRRRPELPAELAARLPYDSYQLALVAHPNERNRTSPFDLVEQLAPALDAGMVLAGAYEEWGAVLIAADAVITDHGSTALYAAALDRPLIGACDGGAELIPGSPMGEVLAHCPGLDDPGGVEGAIAAHRPGAVRALAKAAFAEQGRALDRLREELYALLGLEPPDGPATVRLLPDPRPPVRAPAAFAVRTRVGDHTVRVERFPAHTGASGQHLAVEYDAADERHAQSAGLLYRRAGQAPVRPYSATWTADGWIAHVLDQYPGCRTAGVVMSPSWCLVRDRRGPLLSLRVGPCREDGLLLRTDPAAVLSGVHAWPAAHRDLPAEVTCVIGDRSYPVRVEPATAGEATAAL
;
A
#
# COMPACT_ATOMS: atom_id res chain seq x y z
N MET A 1 -17.84 -17.11 8.16
CA MET A 1 -17.77 -18.45 8.79
C MET A 1 -18.85 -18.64 9.85
N PHE A 2 -18.72 -18.04 11.04
CA PHE A 2 -19.66 -18.25 12.17
C PHE A 2 -20.55 -17.04 12.49
N ALA A 3 -20.87 -16.20 11.50
CA ALA A 3 -21.66 -15.00 11.75
C ALA A 3 -23.12 -15.36 12.01
N GLY A 4 -23.72 -14.77 13.05
CA GLY A 4 -25.12 -14.99 13.40
C GLY A 4 -25.45 -16.28 14.14
N ASP A 5 -24.45 -17.13 14.43
CA ASP A 5 -24.66 -18.39 15.14
C ASP A 5 -24.24 -18.26 16.62
N ASP A 6 -25.23 -18.32 17.52
CA ASP A 6 -25.06 -18.20 18.97
C ASP A 6 -24.55 -19.48 19.64
N ARG A 7 -24.60 -20.62 18.92
CA ARG A 7 -24.03 -21.90 19.35
C ARG A 7 -22.50 -21.85 19.37
N VAL A 8 -21.87 -20.91 18.65
CA VAL A 8 -20.42 -20.80 18.50
C VAL A 8 -19.84 -19.60 19.27
N THR A 9 -19.21 -19.89 20.41
CA THR A 9 -18.42 -18.92 21.18
C THR A 9 -16.94 -19.00 20.81
N ARG A 10 -16.31 -17.85 20.56
CA ARG A 10 -14.90 -17.75 20.14
C ARG A 10 -14.06 -17.10 21.22
N VAL A 11 -12.88 -17.66 21.46
CA VAL A 11 -11.82 -17.05 22.27
C VAL A 11 -10.49 -17.20 21.53
N PHE A 12 -9.55 -16.30 21.80
CA PHE A 12 -8.25 -16.27 21.14
C PHE A 12 -7.15 -16.47 22.17
N THR A 13 -6.08 -17.15 21.79
CA THR A 13 -4.86 -17.27 22.58
C THR A 13 -3.66 -17.14 21.65
N LEU A 14 -2.52 -16.72 22.20
CA LEU A 14 -1.25 -16.82 21.52
C LEU A 14 -0.47 -18.02 22.01
N VAL A 15 0.19 -18.71 21.09
CA VAL A 15 1.13 -19.79 21.40
C VAL A 15 2.47 -19.15 21.81
N PRO A 16 3.07 -19.54 22.95
CA PRO A 16 4.40 -19.08 23.35
C PRO A 16 5.47 -19.42 22.31
N GLY A 17 6.53 -18.61 22.25
CA GLY A 17 7.60 -18.76 21.26
C GLY A 17 7.31 -18.11 19.91
N SER A 18 6.16 -17.46 19.75
CA SER A 18 6.00 -16.46 18.70
C SER A 18 6.63 -15.15 19.18
N ASP A 19 7.85 -14.84 18.73
CA ASP A 19 8.54 -13.55 18.96
C ASP A 19 7.74 -12.32 18.44
N PHE A 20 6.54 -12.56 17.91
CA PHE A 20 5.74 -11.67 17.08
C PHE A 20 4.33 -11.43 17.67
N GLY A 21 4.14 -11.69 18.97
CA GLY A 21 2.83 -11.71 19.63
C GLY A 21 2.11 -10.37 19.82
N ILE A 22 2.84 -9.24 19.90
CA ILE A 22 2.25 -7.94 20.29
C ILE A 22 1.28 -7.42 19.22
N ASP A 23 1.70 -7.41 17.95
CA ASP A 23 0.83 -6.96 16.84
C ASP A 23 -0.41 -7.86 16.66
N ALA A 24 -0.26 -9.17 16.91
CA ALA A 24 -1.37 -10.11 16.84
C ALA A 24 -2.41 -9.86 17.95
N LEU A 25 -1.96 -9.62 19.19
CA LEU A 25 -2.84 -9.24 20.29
C LEU A 25 -3.54 -7.91 20.03
N ALA A 26 -2.81 -6.90 19.54
CA ALA A 26 -3.38 -5.60 19.21
C ALA A 26 -4.44 -5.71 18.09
N ALA A 27 -4.27 -6.62 17.13
CA ALA A 27 -5.27 -6.89 16.11
C ALA A 27 -6.53 -7.56 16.69
N ILE A 28 -6.37 -8.50 17.62
CA ILE A 28 -7.49 -9.17 18.32
C ILE A 28 -8.24 -8.18 19.21
N GLU A 29 -7.54 -7.32 19.94
CA GLU A 29 -8.12 -6.28 20.78
C GLU A 29 -8.93 -5.27 19.95
N ARG A 30 -8.41 -4.85 18.78
CA ARG A 30 -9.09 -3.91 17.88
C ARG A 30 -10.46 -4.41 17.39
N VAL A 31 -10.63 -5.72 17.26
CA VAL A 31 -11.93 -6.32 16.88
C VAL A 31 -12.82 -6.66 18.09
N GLY A 32 -12.40 -6.29 19.30
CA GLY A 32 -13.15 -6.52 20.54
C GLY A 32 -13.24 -8.00 20.93
N ALA A 33 -12.33 -8.84 20.41
CA ALA A 33 -12.37 -10.27 20.64
C ALA A 33 -11.75 -10.64 21.99
N ARG A 34 -12.35 -11.64 22.65
CA ARG A 34 -11.88 -12.13 23.95
C ARG A 34 -10.58 -12.93 23.80
N THR A 35 -9.55 -12.52 24.52
CA THR A 35 -8.30 -13.27 24.68
C THR A 35 -8.31 -14.09 25.98
N VAL A 36 -7.62 -15.22 25.97
CA VAL A 36 -7.31 -16.03 27.15
C VAL A 36 -5.79 -16.29 27.20
N PRO A 37 -5.16 -16.28 28.38
CA PRO A 37 -3.75 -16.65 28.50
C PRO A 37 -3.49 -18.09 28.06
N TRP A 38 -2.29 -18.37 27.53
CA TRP A 38 -1.93 -19.69 27.00
C TRP A 38 -2.10 -20.82 28.03
N GLU A 39 -1.65 -20.61 29.26
CA GLU A 39 -1.74 -21.61 30.32
C GLU A 39 -3.19 -21.92 30.67
N GLU A 40 -4.06 -20.91 30.61
CA GLU A 40 -5.51 -21.08 30.79
C GLU A 40 -6.13 -21.82 29.61
N ALA A 41 -5.69 -21.51 28.39
CA ALA A 41 -6.17 -22.19 27.20
C ALA A 41 -5.86 -23.70 27.24
N CYS A 42 -4.65 -24.08 27.66
CA CYS A 42 -4.24 -25.48 27.80
C CYS A 42 -5.00 -26.26 28.90
N ARG A 43 -5.58 -25.58 29.89
CA ARG A 43 -6.40 -26.21 30.95
C ARG A 43 -7.85 -26.47 30.52
N ARG A 44 -8.31 -25.81 29.46
CA ARG A 44 -9.68 -25.94 28.93
C ARG A 44 -9.74 -27.00 27.83
N SER A 45 -10.95 -27.40 27.50
CA SER A 45 -11.24 -28.19 26.29
C SER A 45 -12.07 -27.35 25.33
N TYR A 46 -11.87 -27.57 24.05
CA TYR A 46 -12.55 -26.86 22.97
C TYR A 46 -13.10 -27.86 21.96
N ASP A 47 -14.29 -27.58 21.43
CA ASP A 47 -14.88 -28.41 20.36
C ASP A 47 -14.08 -28.30 19.07
N LEU A 48 -13.48 -27.13 18.83
CA LEU A 48 -12.66 -26.84 17.65
C LEU A 48 -11.55 -25.83 17.99
N ILE A 49 -10.35 -26.08 17.47
CA ILE A 49 -9.18 -25.21 17.55
C ILE A 49 -8.76 -24.87 16.13
N VAL A 50 -8.66 -23.59 15.82
CA VAL A 50 -8.25 -23.11 14.50
C VAL A 50 -6.90 -22.43 14.63
N ALA A 51 -5.91 -22.90 13.87
CA ALA A 51 -4.56 -22.35 13.83
C ALA A 51 -4.15 -22.03 12.38
N ALA A 52 -3.32 -21.01 12.19
CA ALA A 52 -2.77 -20.65 10.89
C ALA A 52 -1.28 -21.05 10.74
N SER A 53 -0.70 -21.70 11.75
CA SER A 53 0.69 -22.16 11.75
C SER A 53 0.77 -23.46 12.54
N PRO A 54 1.55 -24.46 12.10
CA PRO A 54 1.73 -25.69 12.86
C PRO A 54 2.81 -25.57 13.95
N LYS A 55 3.50 -24.42 14.01
CA LYS A 55 4.63 -24.20 14.92
C LYS A 55 4.15 -23.99 16.37
N GLY A 56 5.03 -24.30 17.31
CA GLY A 56 4.80 -24.21 18.75
C GLY A 56 4.07 -25.43 19.33
N GLU A 57 3.71 -25.35 20.61
CA GLU A 57 3.18 -26.50 21.36
C GLU A 57 1.64 -26.63 21.24
N LEU A 58 1.10 -26.55 20.02
CA LEU A 58 -0.34 -26.64 19.73
C LEU A 58 -1.02 -27.89 20.29
N ARG A 59 -0.26 -28.97 20.46
CA ARG A 59 -0.72 -30.24 21.05
C ARG A 59 -1.16 -30.13 22.51
N LEU A 60 -0.72 -29.09 23.24
CA LEU A 60 -1.14 -28.84 24.61
C LEU A 60 -2.61 -28.38 24.70
N LEU A 61 -3.17 -27.86 23.60
CA LEU A 61 -4.58 -27.54 23.50
C LEU A 61 -5.41 -28.81 23.28
N ARG A 62 -6.51 -28.93 24.02
CA ARG A 62 -7.40 -30.09 24.01
C ARG A 62 -8.61 -29.82 23.12
N GLY A 63 -8.69 -30.48 21.97
CA GLY A 63 -9.78 -30.33 21.02
C GLY A 63 -9.40 -30.79 19.61
N ARG A 64 -10.39 -30.80 18.70
CA ARG A 64 -10.13 -31.06 17.27
C ARG A 64 -9.42 -29.86 16.65
N ARG A 65 -8.30 -30.09 15.98
CA ARG A 65 -7.47 -29.02 15.41
C ARG A 65 -7.67 -28.92 13.90
N VAL A 66 -7.78 -27.69 13.42
CA VAL A 66 -7.81 -27.32 12.00
C VAL A 66 -6.64 -26.41 11.72
N LEU A 67 -5.84 -26.76 10.71
CA LEU A 67 -4.72 -25.95 10.26
C LEU A 67 -5.06 -25.26 8.93
N LEU A 68 -5.04 -23.93 8.94
CA LEU A 68 -5.08 -23.12 7.71
C LEU A 68 -3.66 -22.68 7.31
N PRO A 69 -3.42 -22.43 6.02
CA PRO A 69 -2.18 -21.82 5.55
C PRO A 69 -2.00 -20.42 6.16
N HIS A 70 -0.78 -20.10 6.63
CA HIS A 70 -0.43 -18.72 7.04
C HIS A 70 -0.26 -17.77 5.84
N GLY A 71 -0.21 -18.30 4.63
CA GLY A 71 -0.05 -17.53 3.39
C GLY A 71 -0.19 -18.43 2.17
N ALA A 72 -0.47 -17.81 1.02
CA ALA A 72 -0.70 -18.53 -0.22
C ALA A 72 0.56 -19.27 -0.71
N GLY A 73 0.39 -20.49 -1.24
CA GLY A 73 1.36 -21.19 -2.09
C GLY A 73 2.49 -21.96 -1.39
N PHE A 74 2.71 -21.81 -0.08
CA PHE A 74 3.78 -22.53 0.64
C PHE A 74 5.16 -22.37 -0.02
N ASN A 75 5.58 -21.10 -0.16
CA ASN A 75 6.73 -20.74 -1.00
C ASN A 75 8.06 -20.62 -0.28
N LYS A 76 8.03 -20.56 1.06
CA LYS A 76 9.20 -20.18 1.86
C LYS A 76 9.56 -21.24 2.89
N THR A 77 10.86 -21.52 3.01
CA THR A 77 11.45 -22.24 4.14
C THR A 77 12.14 -21.25 5.10
N VAL A 78 12.34 -21.67 6.35
CA VAL A 78 13.03 -20.88 7.38
C VAL A 78 14.20 -21.71 7.89
N ARG A 79 15.43 -21.23 7.69
CA ARG A 79 16.64 -21.95 8.08
C ARG A 79 16.66 -22.24 9.58
N GLY A 80 17.06 -23.45 9.94
CA GLY A 80 17.14 -23.90 11.33
C GLY A 80 15.79 -24.32 11.93
N GLU A 81 14.72 -24.31 11.14
CA GLU A 81 13.40 -24.78 11.54
C GLU A 81 12.91 -25.87 10.59
N GLY A 82 12.54 -27.04 11.13
CA GLY A 82 11.95 -28.12 10.35
C GLY A 82 12.92 -28.75 9.35
N SER A 83 12.38 -29.27 8.25
CA SER A 83 13.13 -29.86 7.14
C SER A 83 13.57 -28.79 6.14
N ASP A 84 14.77 -28.95 5.57
CA ASP A 84 15.24 -28.11 4.48
C ASP A 84 14.28 -28.18 3.27
N ASP A 85 14.18 -27.07 2.53
CA ASP A 85 13.31 -26.90 1.36
C ASP A 85 11.82 -27.23 1.58
N SER A 86 11.39 -27.26 2.85
CA SER A 86 10.00 -27.55 3.21
C SER A 86 9.33 -26.35 3.87
N ALA A 87 8.10 -26.05 3.42
CA ALA A 87 7.29 -25.03 4.05
C ALA A 87 6.63 -25.65 5.29
N SER A 88 6.71 -24.96 6.44
CA SER A 88 6.21 -25.50 7.72
C SER A 88 4.81 -26.13 7.67
N GLY A 89 3.87 -25.57 6.90
CA GLY A 89 2.50 -26.09 6.76
C GLY A 89 2.35 -27.33 5.85
N LEU A 90 3.43 -27.80 5.24
CA LEU A 90 3.51 -29.06 4.46
C LEU A 90 4.64 -29.99 4.96
N ASP A 91 5.34 -29.60 6.02
CA ASP A 91 6.54 -30.28 6.49
C ASP A 91 6.21 -31.34 7.55
N PRO A 92 6.50 -32.64 7.30
CA PRO A 92 6.21 -33.71 8.25
C PRO A 92 6.78 -33.46 9.65
N ALA A 93 7.91 -32.75 9.77
CA ALA A 93 8.54 -32.43 11.06
C ALA A 93 7.64 -31.60 11.99
N PHE A 94 6.70 -30.81 11.43
CA PHE A 94 5.71 -30.05 12.20
C PHE A 94 4.34 -30.73 12.23
N LEU A 95 3.99 -31.50 11.20
CA LEU A 95 2.64 -32.05 11.04
C LEU A 95 2.45 -33.43 11.68
N VAL A 96 3.53 -34.18 11.92
CA VAL A 96 3.49 -35.51 12.52
C VAL A 96 4.54 -35.59 13.63
N ARG A 97 4.12 -35.98 14.83
CA ARG A 97 5.03 -36.18 15.96
C ARG A 97 4.65 -37.41 16.76
N ASP A 98 5.64 -38.24 17.08
CA ASP A 98 5.45 -39.52 17.78
C ASP A 98 4.42 -40.43 17.09
N GLY A 99 4.38 -40.37 15.75
CA GLY A 99 3.44 -41.09 14.91
C GLY A 99 2.06 -40.44 14.76
N GLU A 100 1.69 -39.46 15.59
CA GLU A 100 0.36 -38.84 15.57
C GLU A 100 0.31 -37.59 14.69
N VAL A 101 -0.79 -37.42 13.94
CA VAL A 101 -1.02 -36.23 13.11
C VAL A 101 -1.46 -35.04 13.97
N LEU A 102 -0.97 -33.85 13.63
CA LEU A 102 -1.24 -32.64 14.39
C LEU A 102 -2.72 -32.24 14.32
N ALA A 103 -3.30 -32.21 13.12
CA ALA A 103 -4.64 -31.68 12.87
C ALA A 103 -5.60 -32.75 12.34
N ALA A 104 -6.88 -32.61 12.69
CA ALA A 104 -7.96 -33.41 12.11
C ALA A 104 -8.28 -32.96 10.68
N LEU A 105 -7.93 -31.71 10.34
CA LEU A 105 -8.12 -31.12 9.02
C LEU A 105 -6.94 -30.18 8.68
N TYR A 106 -6.32 -30.42 7.52
CA TYR A 106 -5.42 -29.48 6.85
C TYR A 106 -6.18 -28.81 5.71
N ALA A 107 -6.60 -27.56 5.92
CA ALA A 107 -7.47 -26.82 5.01
C ALA A 107 -6.65 -26.15 3.90
N LEU A 108 -6.34 -26.87 2.83
CA LEU A 108 -5.42 -26.43 1.77
C LEU A 108 -6.15 -25.64 0.67
N ALA A 109 -5.40 -24.80 -0.03
CA ALA A 109 -5.94 -23.88 -1.04
C ALA A 109 -5.96 -24.45 -2.46
N HIS A 110 -5.17 -25.49 -2.76
CA HIS A 110 -5.06 -26.04 -4.11
C HIS A 110 -4.67 -27.54 -4.11
N PRO A 111 -5.15 -28.37 -5.06
CA PRO A 111 -4.84 -29.81 -5.12
C PRO A 111 -3.34 -30.13 -5.12
N SER A 112 -2.51 -29.35 -5.82
CA SER A 112 -1.05 -29.56 -5.83
C SER A 112 -0.41 -29.47 -4.44
N GLN A 113 -1.05 -28.79 -3.48
CA GLN A 113 -0.56 -28.72 -2.10
C GLN A 113 -0.85 -30.04 -1.36
N VAL A 114 -1.98 -30.69 -1.66
CA VAL A 114 -2.29 -32.05 -1.20
C VAL A 114 -1.28 -33.04 -1.80
N ASP A 115 -0.99 -32.94 -3.09
CA ASP A 115 -0.02 -33.82 -3.77
C ASP A 115 1.39 -33.67 -3.16
N ARG A 116 1.83 -32.42 -2.91
CA ARG A 116 3.09 -32.13 -2.22
C ARG A 116 3.12 -32.72 -0.83
N LEU A 117 2.04 -32.59 -0.05
CA LEU A 117 1.95 -33.17 1.29
C LEU A 117 1.96 -34.70 1.25
N ALA A 118 1.21 -35.32 0.33
CA ALA A 118 1.13 -36.76 0.18
C ALA A 118 2.48 -37.39 -0.17
N ALA A 119 3.31 -36.69 -0.96
CA ALA A 119 4.65 -37.15 -1.31
C ALA A 119 5.60 -37.26 -0.10
N VAL A 120 5.42 -36.43 0.93
CA VAL A 120 6.32 -36.38 2.10
C VAL A 120 5.69 -36.91 3.39
N SER A 121 4.35 -36.93 3.48
CA SER A 121 3.59 -37.49 4.59
C SER A 121 2.19 -37.94 4.14
N PRO A 122 2.06 -39.18 3.63
CA PRO A 122 0.77 -39.77 3.26
C PRO A 122 -0.26 -39.71 4.41
N ARG A 123 0.18 -39.97 5.64
CA ARG A 123 -0.69 -39.95 6.83
C ARG A 123 -1.25 -38.54 7.11
N ALA A 124 -0.46 -37.48 6.95
CA ALA A 124 -1.00 -36.13 7.08
C ALA A 124 -1.94 -35.76 5.92
N ALA A 125 -1.63 -36.24 4.71
CA ALA A 125 -2.44 -35.98 3.52
C ALA A 125 -3.84 -36.61 3.58
N GLU A 126 -4.04 -37.72 4.30
CA GLU A 126 -5.37 -38.31 4.56
C GLU A 126 -6.35 -37.32 5.24
N HIS A 127 -5.82 -36.31 5.93
CA HIS A 127 -6.59 -35.27 6.60
C HIS A 127 -6.61 -33.94 5.82
N ALA A 128 -6.07 -33.90 4.61
CA ALA A 128 -6.01 -32.68 3.81
C ALA A 128 -7.25 -32.53 2.93
N VAL A 129 -7.90 -31.38 3.00
CA VAL A 129 -9.06 -31.04 2.17
C VAL A 129 -8.81 -29.74 1.44
N VAL A 130 -9.12 -29.71 0.15
CA VAL A 130 -9.04 -28.50 -0.68
C VAL A 130 -10.28 -27.65 -0.44
N VAL A 131 -10.14 -26.67 0.47
CA VAL A 131 -11.18 -25.69 0.76
C VAL A 131 -11.01 -24.41 -0.07
N GLY A 132 -9.86 -24.18 -0.71
CA GLY A 132 -9.55 -22.91 -1.38
C GLY A 132 -8.92 -21.89 -0.42
N ASP A 133 -8.87 -20.61 -0.82
CA ASP A 133 -8.22 -19.56 -0.03
C ASP A 133 -9.23 -18.47 0.42
N PRO A 134 -9.58 -18.43 1.73
CA PRO A 134 -10.46 -17.42 2.30
C PRO A 134 -9.99 -15.97 2.11
N THR A 135 -8.67 -15.75 2.06
CA THR A 135 -8.08 -14.41 1.87
C THR A 135 -8.24 -13.95 0.43
N LEU A 136 -7.98 -14.82 -0.54
CA LEU A 136 -8.22 -14.53 -1.95
C LEU A 136 -9.70 -14.27 -2.19
N GLU A 137 -10.60 -15.07 -1.64
CA GLU A 137 -12.03 -14.86 -1.84
C GLU A 137 -12.48 -13.48 -1.35
N ARG A 138 -11.97 -13.06 -0.19
CA ARG A 138 -12.21 -11.72 0.34
C ARG A 138 -11.65 -10.60 -0.57
N ILE A 139 -10.46 -10.80 -1.13
CA ILE A 139 -9.83 -9.88 -2.08
C ILE A 139 -10.67 -9.78 -3.37
N LEU A 140 -11.09 -10.92 -3.93
CA LEU A 140 -11.90 -10.97 -5.15
C LEU A 140 -13.29 -10.35 -4.93
N ALA A 141 -13.92 -10.58 -3.78
CA ALA A 141 -15.19 -9.95 -3.42
C ALA A 141 -15.05 -8.42 -3.27
N SER A 142 -13.88 -7.93 -2.89
CA SER A 142 -13.60 -6.51 -2.71
C SER A 142 -13.10 -5.80 -3.99
N ARG A 143 -12.89 -6.53 -5.09
CA ARG A 143 -12.22 -6.00 -6.30
C ARG A 143 -12.92 -4.80 -6.94
N SER A 144 -14.25 -4.75 -6.87
CA SER A 144 -15.05 -3.66 -7.45
C SER A 144 -14.90 -2.34 -6.68
N ARG A 145 -14.35 -2.38 -5.46
CA ARG A 145 -14.09 -1.20 -4.63
C ARG A 145 -12.79 -0.49 -4.98
N ARG A 146 -12.09 -0.89 -6.05
CA ARG A 146 -10.81 -0.29 -6.45
C ARG A 146 -10.83 1.24 -6.47
N GLU A 147 -11.86 1.83 -7.06
CA GLU A 147 -11.98 3.30 -7.14
C GLU A 147 -12.15 3.94 -5.76
N ALA A 148 -12.97 3.33 -4.89
CA ALA A 148 -13.15 3.79 -3.51
C ALA A 148 -11.84 3.71 -2.71
N TYR A 149 -11.06 2.63 -2.88
CA TYR A 149 -9.75 2.50 -2.22
C TYR A 149 -8.74 3.52 -2.72
N ARG A 150 -8.71 3.82 -4.02
CA ARG A 150 -7.88 4.88 -4.60
C ARG A 150 -8.29 6.28 -4.13
N ALA A 151 -9.58 6.51 -3.94
CA ALA A 151 -10.10 7.75 -3.37
C ALA A 151 -9.67 7.91 -1.91
N ALA A 152 -9.78 6.85 -1.09
CA ALA A 152 -9.32 6.84 0.30
C ALA A 152 -7.81 7.10 0.44
N LEU A 153 -7.00 6.60 -0.50
CA LEU A 153 -5.55 6.84 -0.56
C LEU A 153 -5.16 8.24 -1.08
N GLY A 154 -6.10 9.00 -1.65
CA GLY A 154 -5.77 10.24 -2.37
C GLY A 154 -4.90 10.00 -3.60
N THR A 155 -5.01 8.84 -4.25
CA THR A 155 -4.19 8.50 -5.43
C THR A 155 -4.55 9.38 -6.62
N GLY A 156 -5.85 9.66 -6.80
CA GLY A 156 -6.36 10.40 -7.94
C GLY A 156 -5.90 9.77 -9.26
N ALA A 157 -5.32 10.60 -10.13
CA ALA A 157 -4.88 10.24 -11.47
C ALA A 157 -3.50 9.53 -11.50
N ARG A 158 -2.78 9.46 -10.37
CA ARG A 158 -1.44 8.88 -10.27
C ARG A 158 -1.45 7.35 -10.43
N LYS A 159 -0.33 6.80 -10.86
CA LYS A 159 -0.07 5.35 -10.86
C LYS A 159 0.36 4.94 -9.44
N LEU A 160 -0.36 4.01 -8.79
CA LEU A 160 -0.02 3.48 -7.47
C LEU A 160 0.90 2.28 -7.60
N ILE A 161 2.14 2.41 -7.14
CA ILE A 161 3.14 1.34 -7.12
C ILE A 161 3.26 0.82 -5.70
N VAL A 162 2.94 -0.46 -5.51
CA VAL A 162 2.97 -1.10 -4.18
C VAL A 162 4.20 -1.99 -4.07
N MET A 163 5.02 -1.77 -3.06
CA MET A 163 6.10 -2.67 -2.68
C MET A 163 5.57 -3.67 -1.65
N THR A 164 5.91 -4.96 -1.80
CA THR A 164 5.63 -5.99 -0.82
C THR A 164 6.95 -6.60 -0.35
N SER A 165 7.16 -6.63 0.97
CA SER A 165 8.35 -7.23 1.56
C SER A 165 7.96 -8.35 2.50
N THR A 166 8.61 -9.50 2.36
CA THR A 166 8.66 -10.55 3.40
C THR A 166 9.50 -10.07 4.59
N TRP A 167 9.92 -11.01 5.42
CA TRP A 167 10.86 -10.82 6.52
C TRP A 167 12.00 -11.82 6.34
N GLY A 168 13.14 -11.56 6.98
CA GLY A 168 14.33 -12.40 6.88
C GLY A 168 15.38 -11.84 5.93
N PRO A 169 16.55 -12.51 5.82
CA PRO A 169 17.71 -12.00 5.09
C PRO A 169 17.46 -11.76 3.60
N GLU A 170 16.57 -12.52 2.94
CA GLU A 170 16.28 -12.38 1.49
C GLU A 170 15.04 -11.51 1.22
N SER A 171 14.51 -10.84 2.23
CA SER A 171 13.38 -9.90 2.06
C SER A 171 13.80 -8.60 1.38
N LEU A 172 12.86 -7.96 0.69
CA LEU A 172 13.09 -6.70 -0.03
C LEU A 172 13.72 -5.64 0.87
N LEU A 173 13.15 -5.41 2.07
CA LEU A 173 13.68 -4.39 2.99
C LEU A 173 15.06 -4.75 3.57
N ARG A 174 15.49 -6.01 3.50
CA ARG A 174 16.86 -6.41 3.90
C ARG A 174 17.86 -6.34 2.77
N ARG A 175 17.47 -6.78 1.58
CA ARG A 175 18.36 -6.80 0.40
C ARG A 175 18.49 -5.43 -0.25
N ARG A 176 17.42 -4.62 -0.19
CA ARG A 176 17.33 -3.30 -0.82
C ARG A 176 16.61 -2.28 0.09
N PRO A 177 17.17 -1.96 1.28
CA PRO A 177 16.54 -1.05 2.24
C PRO A 177 16.28 0.35 1.65
N GLU A 178 17.12 0.82 0.73
CA GLU A 178 17.02 2.15 0.11
C GLU A 178 15.99 2.23 -1.03
N LEU A 179 15.51 1.09 -1.55
CA LEU A 179 14.66 1.07 -2.74
C LEU A 179 13.39 1.94 -2.62
N PRO A 180 12.67 1.99 -1.49
CA PRO A 180 11.53 2.90 -1.33
C PRO A 180 11.91 4.38 -1.53
N ALA A 181 13.06 4.80 -1.00
CA ALA A 181 13.56 6.17 -1.13
C ALA A 181 14.10 6.45 -2.54
N GLU A 182 14.78 5.49 -3.16
CA GLU A 182 15.23 5.58 -4.55
C GLU A 182 14.07 5.77 -5.53
N LEU A 183 12.99 4.99 -5.36
CA LEU A 183 11.77 5.14 -6.16
C LEU A 183 11.16 6.53 -5.97
N ALA A 184 11.06 7.01 -4.73
CA ALA A 184 10.56 8.35 -4.43
C ALA A 184 11.40 9.48 -5.06
N ALA A 185 12.72 9.28 -5.14
CA ALA A 185 13.64 10.23 -5.75
C ALA A 185 13.57 10.26 -7.28
N ARG A 186 13.17 9.15 -7.91
CA ARG A 186 13.22 8.95 -9.37
C ARG A 186 11.86 9.08 -10.06
N LEU A 187 10.77 8.78 -9.36
CA LEU A 187 9.42 8.83 -9.92
C LEU A 187 8.76 10.18 -9.60
N PRO A 188 8.24 10.92 -10.61
CA PRO A 188 7.57 12.21 -10.37
C PRO A 188 6.36 12.05 -9.44
N TYR A 189 6.28 12.89 -8.41
CA TYR A 189 5.26 12.84 -7.35
C TYR A 189 3.82 12.98 -7.88
N ASP A 190 3.65 13.75 -8.95
CA ASP A 190 2.35 13.99 -9.59
C ASP A 190 1.94 12.89 -10.58
N SER A 191 2.86 11.97 -10.90
CA SER A 191 2.61 10.83 -11.79
C SER A 191 2.47 9.53 -11.00
N TYR A 192 3.15 9.41 -9.86
CA TYR A 192 3.25 8.17 -9.10
C TYR A 192 2.93 8.38 -7.61
N GLN A 193 2.30 7.39 -7.00
CA GLN A 193 2.19 7.24 -5.55
C GLN A 193 2.82 5.91 -5.15
N LEU A 194 3.56 5.90 -4.05
CA LEU A 194 4.20 4.70 -3.53
C LEU A 194 3.43 4.17 -2.31
N ALA A 195 3.38 2.85 -2.16
CA ALA A 195 2.95 2.21 -0.93
C ALA A 195 3.84 1.02 -0.57
N LEU A 196 3.91 0.68 0.71
CA LEU A 196 4.64 -0.48 1.22
C LEU A 196 3.73 -1.36 2.07
N VAL A 197 3.71 -2.64 1.76
CA VAL A 197 3.15 -3.73 2.57
C VAL A 197 4.32 -4.51 3.17
N ALA A 198 4.66 -4.21 4.43
CA ALA A 198 5.67 -4.94 5.18
C ALA A 198 5.04 -6.12 5.92
N HIS A 199 5.70 -7.29 5.87
CA HIS A 199 5.28 -8.47 6.61
C HIS A 199 5.18 -8.19 8.12
N PRO A 200 4.18 -8.73 8.85
CA PRO A 200 4.03 -8.49 10.29
C PRO A 200 5.28 -8.83 11.11
N ASN A 201 5.97 -9.93 10.82
CA ASN A 201 7.22 -10.29 11.52
C ASN A 201 8.34 -9.24 11.34
N GLU A 202 8.37 -8.51 10.21
CA GLU A 202 9.37 -7.45 10.01
C GLU A 202 9.08 -6.26 10.93
N ARG A 203 7.81 -5.90 11.11
CA ARG A 203 7.36 -4.85 12.04
C ARG A 203 7.73 -5.16 13.47
N ASN A 204 7.50 -6.40 13.89
CA ASN A 204 7.82 -6.85 15.23
C ASN A 204 9.34 -6.93 15.46
N ARG A 205 10.11 -7.45 14.50
CA ARG A 205 11.57 -7.59 14.62
C ARG A 205 12.29 -6.24 14.69
N THR A 206 11.82 -5.25 13.92
CA THR A 206 12.42 -3.91 13.85
C THR A 206 11.74 -2.92 14.80
N SER A 207 10.66 -3.28 15.50
CA SER A 207 9.73 -2.36 16.17
C SER A 207 8.99 -1.43 15.18
N PRO A 208 7.70 -1.11 15.41
CA PRO A 208 6.99 -0.10 14.62
C PRO A 208 7.69 1.27 14.59
N PHE A 209 8.39 1.65 15.67
CA PHE A 209 9.11 2.92 15.75
C PHE A 209 10.32 2.94 14.81
N ASP A 210 11.27 2.02 14.96
CA ASP A 210 12.49 2.05 14.13
C ASP A 210 12.16 1.73 12.67
N LEU A 211 11.12 0.95 12.38
CA LEU A 211 10.67 0.74 11.00
C LEU A 211 10.21 2.06 10.35
N VAL A 212 9.47 2.88 11.09
CA VAL A 212 9.03 4.21 10.60
C VAL A 212 10.22 5.14 10.42
N GLU A 213 11.20 5.13 11.33
CA GLU A 213 12.41 5.95 11.20
C GLU A 213 13.29 5.50 10.03
N GLN A 214 13.46 4.19 9.83
CA GLN A 214 14.21 3.65 8.68
C GLN A 214 13.53 4.00 7.34
N LEU A 215 12.20 4.03 7.33
CA LEU A 215 11.42 4.39 6.13
C LEU A 215 11.16 5.89 6.01
N ALA A 216 11.63 6.72 6.95
CA ALA A 216 11.32 8.15 7.01
C ALA A 216 11.56 8.87 5.67
N PRO A 217 12.69 8.67 4.94
CA PRO A 217 12.89 9.34 3.66
C PRO A 217 11.77 9.06 2.63
N ALA A 218 11.27 7.83 2.58
CA ALA A 218 10.17 7.46 1.68
C ALA A 218 8.79 7.90 2.22
N LEU A 219 8.58 7.85 3.53
CA LEU A 219 7.33 8.32 4.16
C LEU A 219 7.18 9.83 4.02
N ASP A 220 8.24 10.60 4.25
CA ASP A 220 8.29 12.06 4.07
C ASP A 220 8.12 12.44 2.59
N ALA A 221 8.47 11.54 1.67
CA ALA A 221 8.17 11.64 0.25
C ALA A 221 6.68 11.36 -0.10
N GLY A 222 5.85 10.99 0.86
CA GLY A 222 4.42 10.70 0.68
C GLY A 222 4.09 9.22 0.44
N MET A 223 5.01 8.29 0.73
CA MET A 223 4.73 6.86 0.65
C MET A 223 3.71 6.44 1.71
N VAL A 224 2.76 5.58 1.31
CA VAL A 224 1.79 4.96 2.21
C VAL A 224 2.38 3.71 2.85
N LEU A 225 2.40 3.62 4.18
CA LEU A 225 2.73 2.39 4.89
C LEU A 225 1.44 1.66 5.28
N ALA A 226 1.09 0.60 4.53
CA ALA A 226 -0.15 -0.13 4.76
C ALA A 226 -0.17 -0.80 6.14
N GLY A 227 -1.30 -0.71 6.84
CA GLY A 227 -1.50 -1.40 8.12
C GLY A 227 -1.32 -2.91 8.00
N ALA A 228 -0.78 -3.52 9.07
CA ALA A 228 -0.52 -4.96 9.13
C ALA A 228 -1.81 -5.80 9.08
N TYR A 229 -2.94 -5.24 9.53
CA TYR A 229 -4.22 -5.93 9.65
C TYR A 229 -5.22 -5.44 8.60
N GLU A 230 -5.66 -6.34 7.71
CA GLU A 230 -6.67 -6.18 6.65
C GLU A 230 -6.40 -5.13 5.55
N GLU A 231 -5.82 -3.99 5.90
CA GLU A 231 -5.61 -2.83 5.03
C GLU A 231 -4.75 -3.14 3.79
N TRP A 232 -3.74 -4.00 3.94
CA TRP A 232 -2.83 -4.38 2.86
C TRP A 232 -3.57 -4.92 1.62
N GLY A 233 -4.67 -5.66 1.80
CA GLY A 233 -5.43 -6.21 0.69
C GLY A 233 -6.11 -5.13 -0.15
N ALA A 234 -6.61 -4.06 0.49
CA ALA A 234 -7.22 -2.94 -0.20
C ALA A 234 -6.19 -2.14 -1.00
N VAL A 235 -4.98 -1.99 -0.45
CA VAL A 235 -3.83 -1.35 -1.14
C VAL A 235 -3.43 -2.15 -2.39
N LEU A 236 -3.38 -3.48 -2.32
CA LEU A 236 -3.11 -4.32 -3.50
C LEU A 236 -4.20 -4.21 -4.57
N ILE A 237 -5.47 -4.14 -4.17
CA ILE A 237 -6.58 -3.93 -5.12
C ILE A 237 -6.44 -2.58 -5.83
N ALA A 238 -6.05 -1.53 -5.10
CA ALA A 238 -5.87 -0.18 -5.62
C ALA A 238 -4.67 -0.03 -6.57
N ALA A 239 -3.69 -0.94 -6.49
CA ALA A 239 -2.42 -0.88 -7.21
C ALA A 239 -2.59 -0.81 -8.75
N ASP A 240 -1.62 -0.18 -9.39
CA ASP A 240 -1.38 -0.24 -10.83
C ASP A 240 -0.23 -1.20 -11.17
N ALA A 241 0.74 -1.38 -10.25
CA ALA A 241 1.76 -2.43 -10.29
C ALA A 241 2.25 -2.79 -8.88
N VAL A 242 2.86 -3.98 -8.75
CA VAL A 242 3.46 -4.44 -7.49
C VAL A 242 4.92 -4.84 -7.70
N ILE A 243 5.80 -4.29 -6.86
CA ILE A 243 7.21 -4.68 -6.74
C ILE A 243 7.32 -5.64 -5.56
N THR A 244 7.89 -6.82 -5.78
CA THR A 244 7.88 -7.89 -4.77
C THR A 244 9.23 -8.58 -4.63
N ASP A 245 9.45 -9.18 -3.47
CA ASP A 245 10.37 -10.30 -3.28
C ASP A 245 9.63 -11.64 -3.44
N HIS A 246 9.97 -12.65 -2.65
CA HIS A 246 9.42 -14.01 -2.67
C HIS A 246 8.15 -14.20 -1.80
N GLY A 247 7.49 -13.11 -1.41
CA GLY A 247 6.31 -13.15 -0.54
C GLY A 247 5.02 -13.64 -1.19
N SER A 248 4.21 -14.40 -0.44
CA SER A 248 2.89 -14.89 -0.89
C SER A 248 1.90 -13.77 -1.23
N THR A 249 2.11 -12.56 -0.72
CA THR A 249 1.31 -11.36 -1.03
C THR A 249 1.24 -11.08 -2.53
N ALA A 250 2.33 -11.34 -3.27
CA ALA A 250 2.37 -11.17 -4.72
C ALA A 250 1.47 -12.16 -5.47
N LEU A 251 1.19 -13.35 -4.92
CA LEU A 251 0.24 -14.29 -5.52
C LEU A 251 -1.18 -13.69 -5.57
N TYR A 252 -1.59 -12.94 -4.55
CA TYR A 252 -2.90 -12.26 -4.57
C TYR A 252 -2.94 -11.13 -5.61
N ALA A 253 -1.85 -10.37 -5.74
CA ALA A 253 -1.72 -9.35 -6.78
C ALA A 253 -1.74 -9.97 -8.19
N ALA A 254 -1.07 -11.11 -8.37
CA ALA A 254 -1.14 -11.91 -9.60
C ALA A 254 -2.56 -12.41 -9.88
N ALA A 255 -3.30 -12.91 -8.88
CA ALA A 255 -4.69 -13.33 -9.04
C ALA A 255 -5.63 -12.16 -9.42
N LEU A 256 -5.31 -10.94 -8.99
CA LEU A 256 -5.95 -9.69 -9.44
C LEU A 256 -5.45 -9.22 -10.82
N ASP A 257 -4.50 -9.93 -11.42
CA ASP A 257 -3.86 -9.62 -12.69
C ASP A 257 -3.14 -8.26 -12.68
N ARG A 258 -2.52 -7.92 -11.55
CA ARG A 258 -1.65 -6.75 -11.45
C ARG A 258 -0.28 -7.07 -12.06
N PRO A 259 0.33 -6.14 -12.82
CA PRO A 259 1.73 -6.23 -13.20
C PRO A 259 2.60 -6.49 -11.97
N LEU A 260 3.46 -7.49 -12.05
CA LEU A 260 4.42 -7.85 -11.01
C LEU A 260 5.84 -7.58 -11.50
N ILE A 261 6.69 -7.11 -10.60
CA ILE A 261 8.09 -6.81 -10.85
C ILE A 261 8.91 -7.42 -9.71
N GLY A 262 9.88 -8.27 -10.02
CA GLY A 262 10.76 -8.89 -9.03
C GLY A 262 11.88 -7.94 -8.61
N ALA A 263 11.91 -7.55 -7.34
CA ALA A 263 13.03 -6.79 -6.76
C ALA A 263 14.12 -7.71 -6.16
N CYS A 264 13.76 -8.95 -5.82
CA CYS A 264 14.62 -9.97 -5.26
C CYS A 264 14.23 -11.35 -5.82
N ASP A 265 15.18 -12.27 -5.92
CA ASP A 265 14.98 -13.65 -6.40
C ASP A 265 14.53 -14.62 -5.31
N GLY A 266 14.62 -14.21 -4.04
CA GLY A 266 14.26 -15.01 -2.86
C GLY A 266 15.36 -15.94 -2.35
N GLY A 267 16.50 -16.00 -3.03
CA GLY A 267 17.69 -16.74 -2.61
C GLY A 267 17.38 -18.14 -2.07
N ALA A 268 17.99 -18.47 -0.93
CA ALA A 268 17.81 -19.76 -0.28
C ALA A 268 16.54 -19.88 0.59
N GLU A 269 15.72 -18.83 0.67
CA GLU A 269 14.45 -18.88 1.40
C GLU A 269 13.31 -19.36 0.49
N LEU A 270 13.44 -19.18 -0.82
CA LEU A 270 12.45 -19.58 -1.81
C LEU A 270 12.55 -21.08 -2.12
N ILE A 271 11.43 -21.78 -1.95
CA ILE A 271 11.32 -23.20 -2.27
C ILE A 271 11.22 -23.37 -3.80
N PRO A 272 12.11 -24.15 -4.44
CA PRO A 272 12.04 -24.44 -5.88
C PRO A 272 10.70 -25.08 -6.29
N GLY A 273 10.18 -24.69 -7.45
CA GLY A 273 8.90 -25.21 -7.97
C GLY A 273 7.66 -24.76 -7.17
N SER A 274 7.83 -23.86 -6.19
CA SER A 274 6.68 -23.22 -5.54
C SER A 274 5.98 -22.22 -6.48
N PRO A 275 4.69 -21.89 -6.25
CA PRO A 275 3.99 -20.90 -7.04
C PRO A 275 4.70 -19.54 -7.15
N MET A 276 5.35 -19.06 -6.08
CA MET A 276 6.15 -17.82 -6.17
C MET A 276 7.44 -18.00 -6.97
N GLY A 277 8.04 -19.19 -6.98
CA GLY A 277 9.18 -19.48 -7.83
C GLY A 277 8.83 -19.35 -9.31
N GLU A 278 7.67 -19.88 -9.71
CA GLU A 278 7.14 -19.71 -11.08
C GLU A 278 6.85 -18.24 -11.41
N VAL A 279 6.27 -17.49 -10.47
CA VAL A 279 6.02 -16.05 -10.65
C VAL A 279 7.32 -15.27 -10.86
N LEU A 280 8.30 -15.44 -9.98
CA LEU A 280 9.57 -14.70 -10.06
C LEU A 280 10.41 -15.08 -11.29
N ALA A 281 10.33 -16.33 -11.75
CA ALA A 281 11.01 -16.78 -12.96
C ALA A 281 10.47 -16.11 -14.25
N HIS A 282 9.24 -15.63 -14.24
CA HIS A 282 8.56 -15.09 -15.44
C HIS A 282 8.27 -13.58 -15.36
N CYS A 283 8.38 -12.94 -14.20
CA CYS A 283 8.17 -11.50 -14.05
C CYS A 283 9.46 -10.72 -14.38
N PRO A 284 9.35 -9.49 -14.92
CA PRO A 284 10.52 -8.63 -15.12
C PRO A 284 11.21 -8.31 -13.79
N GLY A 285 12.54 -8.31 -13.79
CA GLY A 285 13.35 -7.82 -12.67
C GLY A 285 13.38 -6.29 -12.60
N LEU A 286 13.58 -5.75 -11.40
CA LEU A 286 13.77 -4.31 -11.18
C LEU A 286 15.25 -3.98 -10.99
N ASP A 287 15.99 -3.72 -12.06
CA ASP A 287 17.39 -3.29 -11.95
C ASP A 287 17.50 -1.78 -11.64
N ASP A 288 16.65 -0.97 -12.28
CA ASP A 288 16.59 0.49 -12.14
C ASP A 288 15.15 0.95 -11.82
N PRO A 289 14.95 1.96 -10.94
CA PRO A 289 13.64 2.55 -10.65
C PRO A 289 12.83 3.00 -11.87
N GLY A 290 13.48 3.40 -12.97
CA GLY A 290 12.82 3.78 -14.23
C GLY A 290 12.20 2.58 -14.98
N GLY A 291 12.60 1.35 -14.65
CA GLY A 291 12.05 0.13 -15.24
C GLY A 291 10.57 -0.14 -14.92
N VAL A 292 10.02 0.54 -13.90
CA VAL A 292 8.62 0.38 -13.48
C VAL A 292 7.64 0.71 -14.62
N GLU A 293 7.87 1.80 -15.34
CA GLU A 293 6.98 2.21 -16.43
C GLU A 293 7.00 1.22 -17.60
N GLY A 294 8.21 0.75 -17.97
CA GLY A 294 8.37 -0.28 -18.99
C GLY A 294 7.67 -1.59 -18.62
N ALA A 295 7.77 -2.01 -17.35
CA ALA A 295 7.09 -3.21 -16.86
C ALA A 295 5.56 -3.09 -16.88
N ILE A 296 5.01 -1.92 -16.53
CA ILE A 296 3.58 -1.63 -16.64
C ILE A 296 3.13 -1.69 -18.11
N ALA A 297 3.87 -1.03 -19.01
CA ALA A 297 3.53 -0.97 -20.42
C ALA A 297 3.63 -2.34 -21.12
N ALA A 298 4.56 -3.20 -20.69
CA ALA A 298 4.77 -4.54 -21.24
C ALA A 298 3.77 -5.59 -20.70
N HIS A 299 3.01 -5.27 -19.66
CA HIS A 299 2.09 -6.22 -19.04
C HIS A 299 0.98 -6.63 -20.01
N ARG A 300 0.82 -7.95 -20.18
CA ARG A 300 -0.28 -8.53 -20.97
C ARG A 300 -1.39 -9.02 -20.04
N PRO A 301 -2.65 -8.57 -20.22
CA PRO A 301 -3.77 -9.05 -19.42
C PRO A 301 -3.84 -10.58 -19.43
N GLY A 302 -4.00 -11.17 -18.25
CA GLY A 302 -4.13 -12.60 -17.98
C GLY A 302 -2.80 -13.33 -17.77
N ALA A 303 -1.67 -12.75 -18.19
CA ALA A 303 -0.38 -13.43 -18.17
C ALA A 303 0.06 -13.76 -16.74
N VAL A 304 0.00 -12.77 -15.84
CA VAL A 304 0.44 -12.94 -14.46
C VAL A 304 -0.57 -13.74 -13.64
N ARG A 305 -1.87 -13.56 -13.90
CA ARG A 305 -2.93 -14.38 -13.30
C ARG A 305 -2.82 -15.87 -13.62
N ALA A 306 -2.32 -16.23 -14.81
CA ALA A 306 -2.07 -17.62 -15.14
C ALA A 306 -1.02 -18.27 -14.22
N LEU A 307 0.02 -17.53 -13.84
CA LEU A 307 1.10 -18.00 -12.95
C LEU A 307 0.59 -18.30 -11.53
N ALA A 308 -0.36 -17.52 -11.03
CA ALA A 308 -0.93 -17.72 -9.69
C ALA A 308 -1.93 -18.88 -9.58
N LYS A 309 -2.36 -19.50 -10.69
CA LYS A 309 -3.38 -20.57 -10.67
C LYS A 309 -2.98 -21.74 -9.77
N ALA A 310 -1.70 -22.10 -9.76
CA ALA A 310 -1.18 -23.21 -8.94
C ALA A 310 -1.24 -22.94 -7.42
N ALA A 311 -1.53 -21.70 -7.00
CA ALA A 311 -1.72 -21.35 -5.59
C ALA A 311 -3.20 -21.41 -5.15
N PHE A 312 -4.16 -21.36 -6.08
CA PHE A 312 -5.56 -21.06 -5.76
C PHE A 312 -6.56 -21.91 -6.56
N ALA A 313 -7.23 -22.83 -5.87
CA ALA A 313 -8.43 -23.52 -6.36
C ALA A 313 -9.71 -22.96 -5.70
N GLU A 314 -10.87 -23.45 -6.15
CA GLU A 314 -12.17 -23.22 -5.50
C GLU A 314 -12.55 -21.74 -5.29
N GLN A 315 -12.08 -20.87 -6.18
CA GLN A 315 -12.36 -19.43 -6.14
C GLN A 315 -13.88 -19.18 -6.19
N GLY A 316 -14.40 -18.44 -5.22
CA GLY A 316 -15.83 -18.14 -5.09
C GLY A 316 -16.66 -19.19 -4.35
N ARG A 317 -16.01 -20.25 -3.82
CA ARG A 317 -16.66 -21.26 -2.96
C ARG A 317 -15.85 -21.56 -1.69
N ALA A 318 -14.75 -20.85 -1.45
CA ALA A 318 -13.78 -21.25 -0.44
C ALA A 318 -14.31 -21.04 0.97
N LEU A 319 -15.04 -19.96 1.22
CA LEU A 319 -15.71 -19.72 2.50
C LEU A 319 -16.85 -20.71 2.76
N ASP A 320 -17.61 -21.10 1.72
CA ASP A 320 -18.67 -22.10 1.88
C ASP A 320 -18.09 -23.47 2.20
N ARG A 321 -17.10 -23.91 1.44
CA ARG A 321 -16.39 -25.19 1.71
C ARG A 321 -15.74 -25.22 3.07
N LEU A 322 -14.99 -24.18 3.42
CA LEU A 322 -14.39 -24.10 4.75
C LEU A 322 -15.49 -24.10 5.83
N ARG A 323 -16.68 -23.54 5.57
CA ARG A 323 -17.77 -23.51 6.54
C ARG A 323 -18.31 -24.91 6.75
N GLU A 324 -18.61 -25.62 5.68
CA GLU A 324 -19.07 -27.01 5.71
C GLU A 324 -18.11 -27.88 6.53
N GLU A 325 -16.81 -27.81 6.27
CA GLU A 325 -15.79 -28.59 7.00
C GLU A 325 -15.72 -28.23 8.49
N LEU A 326 -15.73 -26.93 8.83
CA LEU A 326 -15.66 -26.50 10.23
C LEU A 326 -16.92 -26.90 11.02
N TYR A 327 -18.10 -26.81 10.40
CA TYR A 327 -19.38 -27.19 11.03
C TYR A 327 -19.51 -28.72 11.19
N ALA A 328 -19.07 -29.49 10.20
CA ALA A 328 -18.99 -30.94 10.30
C ALA A 328 -18.08 -31.39 11.47
N LEU A 329 -16.93 -30.74 11.65
CA LEU A 329 -16.04 -31.02 12.78
C LEU A 329 -16.64 -30.65 14.13
N LEU A 330 -17.50 -29.64 14.19
CA LEU A 330 -18.28 -29.25 15.37
C LEU A 330 -19.49 -30.17 15.62
N GLY A 331 -19.88 -31.01 14.66
CA GLY A 331 -21.10 -31.81 14.74
C GLY A 331 -22.38 -30.95 14.68
N LEU A 332 -22.32 -29.82 13.97
CA LEU A 332 -23.43 -28.88 13.81
C LEU A 332 -23.76 -28.71 12.33
N GLU A 333 -25.04 -28.49 12.02
CA GLU A 333 -25.45 -28.01 10.70
C GLU A 333 -25.15 -26.51 10.56
N PRO A 334 -24.57 -26.04 9.44
CA PRO A 334 -24.36 -24.62 9.20
C PRO A 334 -25.70 -23.88 9.05
N PRO A 335 -25.79 -22.60 9.45
CA PRO A 335 -26.97 -21.79 9.20
C PRO A 335 -27.30 -21.69 7.69
N ASP A 336 -28.60 -21.60 7.38
CA ASP A 336 -29.12 -21.48 6.02
C ASP A 336 -28.50 -20.30 5.26
N GLY A 337 -28.26 -20.50 3.95
CA GLY A 337 -27.72 -19.49 3.05
C GLY A 337 -26.18 -19.49 2.93
N PRO A 338 -25.61 -18.74 1.98
CA PRO A 338 -24.16 -18.73 1.72
C PRO A 338 -23.38 -17.99 2.81
N ALA A 339 -22.09 -18.31 2.94
CA ALA A 339 -21.19 -17.62 3.85
C ALA A 339 -21.04 -16.15 3.42
N THR A 340 -21.36 -15.21 4.32
CA THR A 340 -21.18 -13.79 4.02
C THR A 340 -19.70 -13.41 4.00
N VAL A 341 -19.23 -12.90 2.85
CA VAL A 341 -17.88 -12.34 2.71
C VAL A 341 -17.85 -10.92 3.28
N ARG A 342 -17.03 -10.67 4.30
CA ARG A 342 -16.76 -9.31 4.81
C ARG A 342 -15.76 -8.62 3.89
N LEU A 343 -16.16 -7.52 3.23
CA LEU A 343 -15.26 -6.77 2.36
C LEU A 343 -14.05 -6.18 3.12
N LEU A 344 -13.00 -5.83 2.40
CA LEU A 344 -11.82 -5.18 2.97
C LEU A 344 -12.14 -3.73 3.36
N PRO A 345 -11.60 -3.24 4.49
CA PRO A 345 -11.80 -1.85 4.93
C PRO A 345 -11.13 -0.86 3.97
N ASP A 346 -11.54 0.40 4.04
CA ASP A 346 -10.86 1.46 3.30
C ASP A 346 -9.45 1.68 3.88
N PRO A 347 -8.42 1.82 3.02
CA PRO A 347 -7.06 2.09 3.48
C PRO A 347 -6.92 3.53 3.96
N ARG A 348 -5.93 3.77 4.82
CA ARG A 348 -5.62 5.09 5.35
C ARG A 348 -4.80 5.89 4.32
N PRO A 349 -5.06 7.20 4.18
CA PRO A 349 -4.23 8.07 3.35
C PRO A 349 -2.80 8.17 3.91
N PRO A 350 -1.84 8.67 3.11
CA PRO A 350 -0.50 8.96 3.62
C PRO A 350 -0.56 9.91 4.81
N VAL A 351 0.20 9.58 5.87
CA VAL A 351 0.26 10.38 7.10
C VAL A 351 1.18 11.59 6.93
N ARG A 352 2.19 11.47 6.07
CA ARG A 352 3.18 12.50 5.76
C ARG A 352 3.10 12.85 4.28
N ALA A 353 3.41 14.09 3.94
CA ALA A 353 3.47 14.56 2.56
C ALA A 353 4.63 15.56 2.40
N PRO A 354 5.28 15.63 1.23
CA PRO A 354 6.35 16.59 1.01
C PRO A 354 5.80 18.01 0.99
N ALA A 355 6.43 18.90 1.76
CA ALA A 355 6.15 20.33 1.72
C ALA A 355 7.06 21.10 0.75
N ALA A 356 8.16 20.49 0.30
CA ALA A 356 9.11 21.09 -0.63
C ALA A 356 9.37 20.17 -1.83
N PHE A 357 9.40 20.75 -3.02
CA PHE A 357 9.62 20.03 -4.26
C PHE A 357 10.73 20.67 -5.09
N ALA A 358 11.66 19.85 -5.58
CA ALA A 358 12.48 20.17 -6.73
C ALA A 358 11.64 20.01 -8.00
N VAL A 359 11.56 21.08 -8.80
CA VAL A 359 10.65 21.13 -9.94
C VAL A 359 11.41 21.19 -11.25
N ARG A 360 11.07 20.29 -12.17
CA ARG A 360 11.53 20.32 -13.57
C ARG A 360 10.39 20.79 -14.44
N THR A 361 10.67 21.75 -15.31
CA THR A 361 9.70 22.23 -16.29
C THR A 361 10.24 22.19 -17.70
N ARG A 362 9.34 21.97 -18.66
CA ARG A 362 9.59 22.17 -20.10
C ARG A 362 8.50 23.08 -20.63
N VAL A 363 8.88 24.29 -21.01
CA VAL A 363 7.99 25.32 -21.52
C VAL A 363 8.00 25.24 -23.06
N GLY A 364 6.82 25.06 -23.65
CA GLY A 364 6.57 25.20 -25.10
C GLY A 364 5.73 26.45 -25.36
N ASP A 365 5.13 26.57 -26.55
CA ASP A 365 4.44 27.80 -26.98
C ASP A 365 3.18 28.12 -26.15
N HIS A 366 2.37 27.10 -25.84
CA HIS A 366 1.14 27.22 -25.04
C HIS A 366 1.04 26.18 -23.91
N THR A 367 2.12 25.43 -23.68
CA THR A 367 2.12 24.29 -22.75
C THR A 367 3.31 24.37 -21.80
N VAL A 368 3.10 24.02 -20.53
CA VAL A 368 4.20 23.78 -19.58
C VAL A 368 4.07 22.39 -19.01
N ARG A 369 5.05 21.52 -19.28
CA ARG A 369 5.16 20.25 -18.56
C ARG A 369 5.83 20.50 -17.21
N VAL A 370 5.25 19.97 -16.14
CA VAL A 370 5.75 20.10 -14.76
C VAL A 370 5.93 18.72 -14.15
N GLU A 371 7.11 18.47 -13.61
CA GLU A 371 7.44 17.28 -12.83
C GLU A 371 8.02 17.71 -11.49
N ARG A 372 7.42 17.22 -10.39
CA ARG A 372 7.86 17.52 -9.03
C ARG A 372 8.47 16.28 -8.38
N PHE A 373 9.57 16.49 -7.67
CA PHE A 373 10.25 15.47 -6.88
C PHE A 373 10.43 16.03 -5.46
N PRO A 374 10.21 15.24 -4.39
CA PRO A 374 10.41 15.71 -3.02
C PRO A 374 11.82 16.27 -2.84
N ALA A 375 11.96 17.48 -2.30
CA ALA A 375 13.25 18.19 -2.30
C ALA A 375 14.34 17.48 -1.49
N HIS A 376 13.97 16.80 -0.41
CA HIS A 376 14.90 16.10 0.48
C HIS A 376 15.55 14.86 -0.16
N THR A 377 15.04 14.37 -1.30
CA THR A 377 15.61 13.20 -1.98
C THR A 377 16.82 13.53 -2.85
N GLY A 378 17.29 14.79 -2.87
CA GLY A 378 18.44 15.23 -3.67
C GLY A 378 18.15 15.34 -5.18
N ALA A 379 16.88 15.29 -5.59
CA ALA A 379 16.52 15.48 -6.98
C ALA A 379 16.83 16.93 -7.43
N SER A 380 17.51 17.08 -8.57
CA SER A 380 17.76 18.40 -9.15
C SER A 380 16.55 18.90 -9.95
N GLY A 381 16.22 20.18 -9.80
CA GLY A 381 15.18 20.91 -10.53
C GLY A 381 15.64 22.31 -10.90
N GLN A 382 14.87 22.99 -11.77
CA GLN A 382 15.12 24.37 -12.16
C GLN A 382 14.77 25.37 -11.05
N HIS A 383 13.84 25.02 -10.15
CA HIS A 383 13.50 25.79 -8.96
C HIS A 383 12.99 24.87 -7.85
N LEU A 384 12.97 25.40 -6.63
CA LEU A 384 12.26 24.82 -5.49
C LEU A 384 10.88 25.47 -5.36
N ALA A 385 9.85 24.63 -5.22
CA ALA A 385 8.49 25.03 -4.86
C ALA A 385 8.18 24.56 -3.44
N VAL A 386 7.87 25.49 -2.55
CA VAL A 386 7.85 25.24 -1.10
C VAL A 386 6.53 25.73 -0.49
N GLU A 387 5.85 24.84 0.23
CA GLU A 387 4.68 25.16 1.03
C GLU A 387 5.13 25.82 2.34
N TYR A 388 4.81 27.10 2.46
CA TYR A 388 5.11 27.94 3.63
C TYR A 388 4.44 27.38 4.88
N ASP A 389 5.11 27.50 6.04
CA ASP A 389 4.77 26.92 7.35
C ASP A 389 4.79 25.37 7.44
N ALA A 390 4.80 24.65 6.31
CA ALA A 390 4.90 23.18 6.30
C ALA A 390 6.32 22.66 6.06
N ALA A 391 7.15 23.43 5.35
CA ALA A 391 8.56 23.12 5.11
C ALA A 391 9.50 23.80 6.11
N ASP A 392 10.74 23.32 6.20
CA ASP A 392 11.76 24.00 7.00
C ASP A 392 12.22 25.33 6.37
N GLU A 393 12.81 26.18 7.23
CA GLU A 393 13.25 27.52 6.87
C GLU A 393 14.36 27.53 5.79
N ARG A 394 15.19 26.49 5.70
CA ARG A 394 16.26 26.43 4.67
C ARG A 394 15.66 26.22 3.29
N HIS A 395 14.64 25.38 3.17
CA HIS A 395 13.87 25.23 1.94
C HIS A 395 13.19 26.55 1.58
N ALA A 396 12.57 27.24 2.55
CA ALA A 396 11.92 28.52 2.29
C ALA A 396 12.88 29.59 1.76
N GLN A 397 14.07 29.71 2.35
CA GLN A 397 15.13 30.63 1.91
C GLN A 397 15.66 30.33 0.50
N SER A 398 15.61 29.07 0.08
CA SER A 398 16.09 28.62 -1.23
C SER A 398 14.97 28.51 -2.29
N ALA A 399 13.73 28.82 -1.91
CA ALA A 399 12.57 28.66 -2.77
C ALA A 399 12.59 29.65 -3.94
N GLY A 400 12.35 29.15 -5.15
CA GLY A 400 12.00 30.02 -6.29
C GLY A 400 10.52 30.42 -6.26
N LEU A 401 9.68 29.49 -5.75
CA LEU A 401 8.25 29.65 -5.54
C LEU A 401 7.91 29.31 -4.09
N LEU A 402 7.37 30.28 -3.35
CA LEU A 402 6.71 30.04 -2.07
C LEU A 402 5.20 30.00 -2.28
N TYR A 403 4.53 29.03 -1.68
CA TYR A 403 3.07 28.99 -1.72
C TYR A 403 2.48 28.58 -0.38
N ARG A 404 1.20 28.86 -0.18
CA ARG A 404 0.42 28.29 0.91
C ARG A 404 -0.94 27.88 0.42
N ARG A 405 -1.60 27.02 1.19
CA ARG A 405 -3.01 26.66 0.97
C ARG A 405 -3.88 27.50 1.90
N ALA A 406 -4.95 28.08 1.36
CA ALA A 406 -5.96 28.76 2.18
C ALA A 406 -6.62 27.71 3.10
N GLY A 407 -6.68 28.01 4.39
CA GLY A 407 -7.13 27.07 5.40
C GLY A 407 -8.35 27.60 6.13
N GLN A 408 -9.19 26.71 6.67
CA GLN A 408 -10.16 27.13 7.67
C GLN A 408 -9.45 27.21 9.02
N ALA A 409 -8.98 28.41 9.39
CA ALA A 409 -8.51 28.63 10.74
C ALA A 409 -9.66 28.35 11.73
N PRO A 410 -9.41 27.62 12.84
CA PRO A 410 -10.45 27.40 13.84
C PRO A 410 -10.94 28.76 14.36
N VAL A 411 -12.27 28.94 14.45
CA VAL A 411 -12.87 30.18 14.93
C VAL A 411 -12.43 30.41 16.37
N ARG A 412 -11.60 31.43 16.57
CA ARG A 412 -11.14 31.87 17.89
C ARG A 412 -11.67 33.29 18.12
N PRO A 413 -12.02 33.66 19.36
CA PRO A 413 -12.56 34.99 19.67
C PRO A 413 -11.58 36.12 19.34
N TYR A 414 -10.27 35.83 19.29
CA TYR A 414 -9.24 36.74 18.80
C TYR A 414 -8.50 36.05 17.65
N SER A 415 -8.52 36.66 16.46
CA SER A 415 -7.85 36.14 15.27
C SER A 415 -7.26 37.28 14.44
N ALA A 416 -6.07 37.08 13.90
CA ALA A 416 -5.52 37.87 12.82
C ALA A 416 -5.30 36.93 11.63
N THR A 417 -5.83 37.30 10.46
CA THR A 417 -5.57 36.57 9.21
C THR A 417 -5.05 37.55 8.17
N TRP A 418 -4.21 37.05 7.28
CA TRP A 418 -3.75 37.80 6.14
C TRP A 418 -4.84 37.86 5.07
N THR A 419 -4.87 38.95 4.32
CA THR A 419 -5.44 38.89 2.97
C THR A 419 -4.50 38.12 2.06
N ALA A 420 -5.00 37.52 0.98
CA ALA A 420 -4.19 36.81 0.00
C ALA A 420 -3.05 37.69 -0.51
N ASP A 421 -3.38 38.93 -0.88
CA ASP A 421 -2.41 39.89 -1.38
C ASP A 421 -1.38 40.32 -0.34
N GLY A 422 -1.85 40.57 0.90
CA GLY A 422 -1.00 40.98 2.01
C GLY A 422 0.01 39.90 2.37
N TRP A 423 -0.41 38.63 2.42
CA TRP A 423 0.51 37.52 2.67
C TRP A 423 1.53 37.35 1.54
N ILE A 424 1.10 37.42 0.28
CA ILE A 424 2.00 37.34 -0.88
C ILE A 424 3.06 38.43 -0.82
N ALA A 425 2.66 39.69 -0.55
CA ALA A 425 3.60 40.80 -0.44
C ALA A 425 4.56 40.61 0.75
N HIS A 426 4.03 40.19 1.90
CA HIS A 426 4.81 39.92 3.09
C HIS A 426 5.89 38.84 2.86
N VAL A 427 5.53 37.70 2.25
CA VAL A 427 6.48 36.60 2.05
C VAL A 427 7.55 36.95 1.02
N LEU A 428 7.22 37.73 -0.01
CA LEU A 428 8.21 38.20 -0.99
C LEU A 428 9.19 39.21 -0.36
N ASP A 429 8.74 40.03 0.58
CA ASP A 429 9.62 40.93 1.35
C ASP A 429 10.53 40.14 2.29
N GLN A 430 9.97 39.19 3.05
CA GLN A 430 10.73 38.36 4.00
C GLN A 430 11.78 37.45 3.34
N TYR A 431 11.52 36.96 2.13
CA TYR A 431 12.41 36.04 1.42
C TYR A 431 12.92 36.66 0.10
N PRO A 432 14.00 37.47 0.12
CA PRO A 432 14.52 38.16 -1.07
C PRO A 432 14.92 37.26 -2.24
N GLY A 433 15.30 36.00 -1.96
CA GLY A 433 15.63 35.00 -2.97
C GLY A 433 14.41 34.43 -3.71
N CYS A 434 13.22 34.57 -3.13
CA CYS A 434 11.97 34.07 -3.71
C CYS A 434 11.49 35.01 -4.82
N ARG A 435 11.29 34.47 -6.03
CA ARG A 435 10.83 35.25 -7.18
C ARG A 435 9.31 35.33 -7.25
N THR A 436 8.62 34.27 -6.86
CA THR A 436 7.17 34.15 -7.01
C THR A 436 6.54 33.65 -5.74
N ALA A 437 5.42 34.27 -5.34
CA ALA A 437 4.61 33.78 -4.24
C ALA A 437 3.17 33.52 -4.70
N GLY A 438 2.52 32.50 -4.15
CA GLY A 438 1.14 32.17 -4.52
C GLY A 438 0.31 31.55 -3.40
N VAL A 439 -1.00 31.63 -3.54
CA VAL A 439 -1.97 31.04 -2.62
C VAL A 439 -2.87 30.09 -3.38
N VAL A 440 -2.97 28.85 -2.92
CA VAL A 440 -3.96 27.88 -3.40
C VAL A 440 -5.27 28.13 -2.63
N MET A 441 -6.25 28.76 -3.27
CA MET A 441 -7.54 29.09 -2.67
C MET A 441 -8.50 27.88 -2.66
N SER A 442 -8.42 27.06 -3.71
CA SER A 442 -9.21 25.82 -3.86
C SER A 442 -8.57 24.91 -4.92
N PRO A 443 -9.07 23.67 -5.10
CA PRO A 443 -8.58 22.77 -6.17
C PRO A 443 -8.75 23.27 -7.61
N SER A 444 -9.38 24.43 -7.85
CA SER A 444 -9.52 25.04 -9.19
C SER A 444 -9.09 26.50 -9.25
N TRP A 445 -8.53 27.05 -8.17
CA TRP A 445 -8.28 28.47 -8.10
C TRP A 445 -7.07 28.79 -7.24
N CYS A 446 -6.14 29.53 -7.82
CA CYS A 446 -4.98 30.07 -7.13
C CYS A 446 -4.80 31.56 -7.44
N LEU A 447 -4.09 32.24 -6.55
CA LEU A 447 -3.53 33.56 -6.78
C LEU A 447 -2.02 33.45 -6.84
N VAL A 448 -1.37 34.21 -7.71
CA VAL A 448 0.08 34.17 -7.86
C VAL A 448 0.62 35.55 -8.23
N ARG A 449 1.80 35.89 -7.72
CA ARG A 449 2.51 37.12 -8.07
C ARG A 449 3.99 36.82 -8.27
N ASP A 450 4.51 37.22 -9.42
CA ASP A 450 5.94 37.46 -9.58
C ASP A 450 6.31 38.77 -8.88
N ARG A 451 7.47 38.82 -8.22
CA ARG A 451 7.95 40.01 -7.47
C ARG A 451 7.85 41.32 -8.26
N ARG A 452 8.01 41.28 -9.58
CA ARG A 452 7.95 42.47 -10.46
C ARG A 452 6.66 42.57 -11.27
N GLY A 453 5.74 41.61 -11.11
CA GLY A 453 4.52 41.49 -11.87
C GLY A 453 3.26 41.85 -11.07
N PRO A 454 2.10 41.96 -11.77
CA PRO A 454 0.81 42.10 -11.11
C PRO A 454 0.42 40.82 -10.37
N LEU A 455 -0.57 40.93 -9.48
CA LEU A 455 -1.26 39.76 -8.94
C LEU A 455 -2.15 39.14 -10.03
N LEU A 456 -2.01 37.83 -10.23
CA LEU A 456 -2.76 37.07 -11.22
C LEU A 456 -3.68 36.06 -10.53
N SER A 457 -4.86 35.87 -11.11
CA SER A 457 -5.83 34.83 -10.77
C SER A 457 -5.73 33.69 -11.78
N LEU A 458 -5.51 32.48 -11.27
CA LEU A 458 -5.39 31.27 -12.08
C LEU A 458 -6.61 30.39 -11.87
N ARG A 459 -7.38 30.15 -12.94
CA ARG A 459 -8.51 29.20 -12.94
C ARG A 459 -8.07 27.89 -13.58
N VAL A 460 -7.89 26.87 -12.74
CA VAL A 460 -7.43 25.54 -13.15
C VAL A 460 -8.64 24.68 -13.51
N GLY A 461 -8.76 24.33 -14.79
CA GLY A 461 -9.77 23.43 -15.30
C GLY A 461 -9.41 21.95 -15.06
N PRO A 462 -10.42 21.08 -14.92
CA PRO A 462 -10.19 19.65 -14.79
C PRO A 462 -9.78 19.02 -16.12
N CYS A 463 -9.08 17.89 -16.06
CA CYS A 463 -8.94 16.96 -17.18
C CYS A 463 -10.16 16.02 -17.20
N ARG A 464 -10.65 15.66 -18.40
CA ARG A 464 -11.79 14.75 -18.59
C ARG A 464 -11.34 13.47 -19.30
N GLU A 465 -11.51 12.33 -18.65
CA GLU A 465 -11.15 11.01 -19.18
C GLU A 465 -12.24 10.01 -18.80
N ASP A 466 -12.84 9.32 -19.77
CA ASP A 466 -13.84 8.26 -19.54
C ASP A 466 -15.00 8.67 -18.59
N GLY A 467 -15.42 9.94 -18.66
CA GLY A 467 -16.47 10.50 -17.79
C GLY A 467 -16.00 10.95 -16.40
N LEU A 468 -14.73 10.71 -16.04
CA LEU A 468 -14.12 11.20 -14.80
C LEU A 468 -13.66 12.66 -14.93
N LEU A 469 -13.84 13.41 -13.83
CA LEU A 469 -13.26 14.74 -13.65
C LEU A 469 -12.00 14.64 -12.81
N LEU A 470 -10.85 14.75 -13.45
CA LEU A 470 -9.54 14.66 -12.81
C LEU A 470 -9.03 16.06 -12.47
N ARG A 471 -8.53 16.23 -11.25
CA ARG A 471 -7.91 17.46 -10.77
C ARG A 471 -6.47 17.17 -10.39
N THR A 472 -5.62 18.15 -10.65
CA THR A 472 -4.23 18.15 -10.22
C THR A 472 -4.06 18.96 -8.93
N ASP A 473 -2.94 18.77 -8.24
CA ASP A 473 -2.53 19.67 -7.17
C ASP A 473 -2.22 21.06 -7.76
N PRO A 474 -2.94 22.13 -7.38
CA PRO A 474 -2.72 23.45 -7.96
C PRO A 474 -1.33 24.02 -7.70
N ALA A 475 -0.59 23.51 -6.71
CA ALA A 475 0.81 23.90 -6.50
C ALA A 475 1.72 23.54 -7.70
N ALA A 476 1.42 22.44 -8.42
CA ALA A 476 2.14 22.12 -9.66
C ALA A 476 1.84 23.15 -10.78
N VAL A 477 0.62 23.68 -10.83
CA VAL A 477 0.25 24.76 -11.77
C VAL A 477 0.99 26.06 -11.44
N LEU A 478 1.09 26.41 -10.15
CA LEU A 478 1.88 27.57 -9.71
C LEU A 478 3.33 27.47 -10.17
N SER A 479 3.95 26.30 -10.09
CA SER A 479 5.29 26.06 -10.63
C SER A 479 5.38 26.21 -12.15
N GLY A 480 4.34 25.78 -12.89
CA GLY A 480 4.28 25.97 -14.34
C GLY A 480 4.24 27.45 -14.73
N VAL A 481 3.42 28.25 -14.03
CA VAL A 481 3.34 29.70 -14.22
C VAL A 481 4.63 30.40 -13.79
N HIS A 482 5.24 29.98 -12.67
CA HIS A 482 6.54 30.49 -12.22
C HIS A 482 7.64 30.29 -13.27
N ALA A 483 7.65 29.16 -13.98
CA ALA A 483 8.67 28.88 -14.99
C ALA A 483 8.50 29.66 -16.29
N TRP A 484 7.29 30.15 -16.60
CA TRP A 484 6.96 30.78 -17.88
C TRP A 484 7.87 31.95 -18.29
N PRO A 485 8.17 32.93 -17.41
CA PRO A 485 8.96 34.10 -17.79
C PRO A 485 10.42 33.79 -18.16
N ALA A 486 10.90 32.58 -17.87
CA ALA A 486 12.24 32.15 -18.26
C ALA A 486 12.35 31.81 -19.76
N ALA A 487 11.23 31.49 -20.42
CA ALA A 487 11.19 31.11 -21.83
C ALA A 487 10.43 32.12 -22.71
N HIS A 488 9.45 32.82 -22.14
CA HIS A 488 8.58 33.76 -22.86
C HIS A 488 8.50 35.09 -22.12
N ARG A 489 8.33 36.19 -22.86
CA ARG A 489 8.21 37.52 -22.25
C ARG A 489 6.87 37.72 -21.53
N ASP A 490 5.79 37.28 -22.15
CA ASP A 490 4.42 37.50 -21.68
C ASP A 490 3.71 36.18 -21.40
N LEU A 491 2.93 36.12 -20.32
CA LEU A 491 2.06 34.99 -20.00
C LEU A 491 0.74 35.13 -20.75
N PRO A 492 0.35 34.17 -21.62
CA PRO A 492 -0.90 34.26 -22.35
C PRO A 492 -2.11 34.07 -21.42
N ALA A 493 -3.28 34.54 -21.88
CA ALA A 493 -4.54 34.40 -21.14
C ALA A 493 -4.94 32.93 -20.88
N GLU A 494 -4.43 32.00 -21.70
CA GLU A 494 -4.62 30.57 -21.53
C GLU A 494 -3.28 29.83 -21.67
N VAL A 495 -2.99 28.96 -20.70
CA VAL A 495 -1.84 28.05 -20.70
C VAL A 495 -2.34 26.65 -20.38
N THR A 496 -1.75 25.63 -20.98
CA THR A 496 -2.00 24.24 -20.59
C THR A 496 -0.85 23.71 -19.73
N CYS A 497 -1.13 23.33 -18.49
CA CYS A 497 -0.17 22.62 -17.66
C CYS A 497 -0.27 21.11 -17.90
N VAL A 498 0.83 20.50 -18.33
CA VAL A 498 0.94 19.04 -18.46
C VAL A 498 1.56 18.49 -17.19
N ILE A 499 0.78 17.77 -16.40
CA ILE A 499 1.19 17.22 -15.11
C ILE A 499 0.98 15.70 -15.14
N GLY A 500 2.08 14.97 -15.00
CA GLY A 500 2.16 13.58 -15.41
C GLY A 500 1.86 13.40 -16.88
N ASP A 501 0.87 12.58 -17.20
CA ASP A 501 0.47 12.26 -18.57
C ASP A 501 -0.78 13.06 -19.02
N ARG A 502 -1.17 14.09 -18.24
CA ARG A 502 -2.46 14.78 -18.41
C ARG A 502 -2.31 16.28 -18.58
N SER A 503 -3.21 16.84 -19.39
CA SER A 503 -3.29 18.27 -19.68
C SER A 503 -4.40 18.93 -18.87
N TYR A 504 -4.06 20.00 -18.16
CA TYR A 504 -4.97 20.81 -17.38
C TYR A 504 -4.98 22.24 -17.94
N PRO A 505 -6.11 22.71 -18.49
CA PRO A 505 -6.21 24.08 -18.99
C PRO A 505 -6.21 25.07 -17.82
N VAL A 506 -5.47 26.16 -17.97
CA VAL A 506 -5.32 27.21 -16.96
C VAL A 506 -5.65 28.54 -17.61
N ARG A 507 -6.71 29.19 -17.14
CA ARG A 507 -7.01 30.57 -17.52
C ARG A 507 -6.29 31.51 -16.57
N VAL A 508 -5.65 32.52 -17.13
CA VAL A 508 -4.84 33.50 -16.43
C VAL A 508 -5.47 34.87 -16.63
N GLU A 509 -5.84 35.50 -15.53
CA GLU A 509 -6.47 36.83 -15.53
C GLU A 509 -5.80 37.73 -14.48
N PRO A 510 -5.81 39.06 -14.63
CA PRO A 510 -5.48 39.95 -13.53
C PRO A 510 -6.41 39.69 -12.34
N ALA A 511 -5.86 39.59 -11.13
CA ALA A 511 -6.68 39.38 -9.95
C ALA A 511 -7.57 40.60 -9.65
N THR A 512 -8.82 40.36 -9.28
CA THR A 512 -9.74 41.42 -8.85
C THR A 512 -9.42 41.89 -7.43
N ALA A 513 -9.89 43.08 -7.07
CA ALA A 513 -9.72 43.60 -5.69
C ALA A 513 -10.36 42.69 -4.63
N GLY A 514 -11.48 42.04 -4.95
CA GLY A 514 -12.14 41.08 -4.04
C GLY A 514 -11.31 39.81 -3.83
N GLU A 515 -10.68 39.31 -4.89
CA GLU A 515 -9.78 38.16 -4.79
C GLU A 515 -8.50 38.52 -4.01
N ALA A 516 -7.94 39.70 -4.25
CA ALA A 516 -6.75 40.20 -3.54
C ALA A 516 -6.98 40.33 -2.03
N THR A 517 -8.19 40.75 -1.63
CA THR A 517 -8.58 40.96 -0.23
C THR A 517 -9.19 39.74 0.44
N ALA A 518 -9.28 38.59 -0.25
CA ALA A 518 -9.78 37.36 0.32
C ALA A 518 -8.95 36.93 1.53
N ALA A 519 -9.60 36.56 2.63
CA ALA A 519 -8.95 36.07 3.84
C ALA A 519 -8.39 34.66 3.63
N LEU A 520 -7.24 34.36 4.26
CA LEU A 520 -6.55 33.07 4.19
C LEU A 520 -6.79 32.14 5.37
#